data_AF-A0A2A2Q9G1-F1
#
_entry.id   AF-A0A2A2Q9G1-F1
#
_cell.length_a   1.000
_cell.length_b   1.000
_cell.length_c   1.000
_cell.angle_alpha   90.00
_cell.angle_beta   90.00
_cell.angle_gamma   90.00
#
_symmetry.space_group_name_H-M   'P 1'
#
loop_
_entity.id
_entity.type
_entity.pdbx_description
1 polymer ?
#
loop_
_entity_poly.entity_id
_entity_poly.type
_entity_poly.pdbx_seq_one_letter_code
_entity_poly.pdbx_strand_id
1 'polypeptide(L)'
;MEKPWKVIAAFIGVFIAGAIFGGFFSLRATSGRRMQAPPPPLPGDRALVPLSPGNAARPQVAGPQAPGASRRDPITPTLMRQFTQKLGLSAEQKTKVRPIVERAGEDLLRIRQESLADTARVTDRLYVDVSAVLTPKQREELEKIRRQTEDRVQAERKRRVEAIAVEAANRAAAKSEERLAAPKAPAP
;
A
#
# COMPACT_ATOMS: atom_id res chain seq x y z
N MET A 1 -35.88 -30.90 -6.35
CA MET A 1 -35.68 -29.45 -6.20
C MET A 1 -34.20 -29.09 -6.42
N GLU A 2 -33.71 -29.06 -7.68
CA GLU A 2 -32.26 -29.11 -7.96
C GLU A 2 -31.63 -27.81 -8.50
N LYS A 3 -32.18 -26.64 -8.18
CA LYS A 3 -31.76 -25.35 -8.77
C LYS A 3 -31.01 -24.34 -7.87
N PRO A 4 -30.92 -24.46 -6.52
CA PRO A 4 -30.39 -23.36 -5.70
C PRO A 4 -28.87 -23.18 -5.86
N TRP A 5 -28.12 -24.25 -6.11
CA TRP A 5 -26.66 -24.19 -6.28
C TRP A 5 -26.21 -23.36 -7.48
N LYS A 6 -26.91 -23.45 -8.62
CA LYS A 6 -26.57 -22.67 -9.83
C LYS A 6 -26.79 -21.17 -9.64
N VAL A 7 -27.81 -20.83 -8.85
CA VAL A 7 -28.14 -19.45 -8.50
C VAL A 7 -27.07 -18.87 -7.57
N ILE A 8 -26.62 -19.64 -6.57
CA ILE A 8 -25.54 -19.23 -5.66
C ILE A 8 -24.22 -19.00 -6.43
N ALA A 9 -23.86 -19.90 -7.35
CA ALA A 9 -22.66 -19.75 -8.16
C ALA A 9 -22.69 -18.50 -9.07
N ALA A 10 -23.87 -18.18 -9.63
CA ALA A 10 -24.05 -16.98 -10.44
C ALA A 10 -23.89 -15.70 -9.59
N PHE A 11 -24.43 -15.67 -8.38
CA PHE A 11 -24.29 -14.52 -7.48
C PHE A 11 -22.83 -14.30 -7.02
N ILE A 12 -22.10 -15.38 -6.73
CA ILE A 12 -20.67 -15.28 -6.36
C ILE A 12 -19.83 -14.77 -7.54
N GLY A 13 -20.10 -15.24 -8.76
CA GLY A 13 -19.43 -14.75 -9.97
C GLY A 13 -19.67 -13.26 -10.22
N VAL A 14 -20.91 -12.79 -10.07
CA VAL A 14 -21.26 -11.36 -10.20
C VAL A 14 -20.62 -10.52 -9.09
N PHE A 15 -20.50 -11.04 -7.87
CA PHE A 15 -19.86 -10.33 -6.76
C PHE A 15 -18.34 -10.18 -6.95
N ILE A 16 -17.65 -11.21 -7.42
CA ILE A 16 -16.21 -11.13 -7.73
C ILE A 16 -15.96 -10.20 -8.93
N ALA A 17 -16.78 -10.29 -9.98
CA ALA A 17 -16.72 -9.36 -11.09
C ALA A 17 -17.02 -7.91 -10.65
N GLY A 18 -17.99 -7.72 -9.75
CA GLY A 18 -18.36 -6.44 -9.14
C GLY A 18 -17.30 -5.89 -8.17
N ALA A 19 -16.51 -6.73 -7.50
CA ALA A 19 -15.40 -6.29 -6.66
C ALA A 19 -14.19 -5.83 -7.50
N ILE A 20 -13.93 -6.51 -8.62
CA ILE A 20 -12.87 -6.14 -9.57
C ILE A 20 -13.27 -4.86 -10.33
N PHE A 21 -14.56 -4.70 -10.67
CA PHE A 21 -15.06 -3.53 -11.40
C PHE A 21 -15.41 -2.33 -10.47
N GLY A 22 -15.96 -2.59 -9.29
CA GLY A 22 -16.41 -1.58 -8.31
C GLY A 22 -15.32 -1.08 -7.36
N GLY A 23 -14.23 -1.83 -7.17
CA GLY A 23 -13.08 -1.40 -6.37
C GLY A 23 -12.40 -0.14 -6.91
N PHE A 24 -12.55 0.16 -8.21
CA PHE A 24 -12.03 1.38 -8.83
C PHE A 24 -13.05 2.54 -8.90
N PHE A 25 -14.34 2.31 -8.62
CA PHE A 25 -15.40 3.33 -8.74
C PHE A 25 -15.89 3.93 -7.40
N SER A 26 -15.60 3.28 -6.26
CA SER A 26 -16.09 3.76 -4.95
C SER A 26 -15.41 5.04 -4.42
N LEU A 27 -14.28 5.47 -4.99
CA LEU A 27 -13.63 6.74 -4.58
C LEU A 27 -14.23 8.02 -5.19
N ARG A 28 -15.29 7.95 -6.01
CA ARG A 28 -15.85 9.16 -6.68
C ARG A 28 -17.35 9.40 -6.46
N ALA A 29 -17.93 8.91 -5.37
CA ALA A 29 -19.37 9.13 -5.10
C ALA A 29 -19.73 9.44 -3.63
N THR A 30 -18.83 10.05 -2.85
CA THR A 30 -19.16 10.62 -1.53
C THR A 30 -18.66 12.05 -1.33
N SER A 31 -18.72 12.87 -2.40
CA SER A 31 -18.59 14.32 -2.30
C SER A 31 -19.98 14.94 -2.45
N GLY A 32 -20.80 14.86 -1.40
CA GLY A 32 -22.18 15.33 -1.52
C GLY A 32 -23.08 15.11 -0.31
N ARG A 33 -22.60 15.27 0.93
CA ARG A 33 -23.51 15.67 2.00
C ARG A 33 -22.85 16.69 2.92
N ARG A 34 -23.50 17.86 2.91
CA ARG A 34 -23.28 19.02 3.76
C ARG A 34 -23.15 18.61 5.23
N MET A 35 -22.35 19.41 5.93
CA MET A 35 -22.36 19.62 7.37
C MET A 35 -23.74 19.36 7.99
N GLN A 36 -23.80 18.42 8.93
CA GLN A 36 -24.81 18.42 9.97
C GLN A 36 -24.06 18.40 11.30
N ALA A 37 -24.12 19.54 11.98
CA ALA A 37 -23.59 19.72 13.32
C ALA A 37 -24.23 18.72 14.30
N PRO A 38 -23.52 18.28 15.35
CA PRO A 38 -24.10 17.40 16.37
C PRO A 38 -25.19 18.14 17.17
N PRO A 39 -26.31 17.50 17.51
CA PRO A 39 -27.32 18.10 18.39
C PRO A 39 -26.80 18.22 19.84
N PRO A 40 -27.22 19.25 20.59
CA PRO A 40 -26.86 19.41 22.00
C PRO A 40 -27.46 18.26 22.86
N PRO A 41 -26.76 17.80 23.92
CA PRO A 41 -27.26 16.75 24.79
C PRO A 41 -28.34 17.27 25.74
N LEU A 42 -29.44 16.53 25.86
CA LEU A 42 -30.47 16.76 26.87
C LEU A 42 -30.02 16.23 28.26
N PRO A 43 -30.43 16.89 29.36
CA PRO A 43 -30.07 16.50 30.72
C PRO A 43 -31.03 15.47 31.34
N GLY A 44 -30.47 14.46 32.04
CA GLY A 44 -31.19 13.41 32.78
C GLY A 44 -31.44 12.17 31.88
N ASP A 45 -30.83 11.01 32.11
CA ASP A 45 -30.79 10.28 33.36
C ASP A 45 -29.44 9.64 33.68
N ARG A 46 -29.24 9.48 34.99
CA ARG A 46 -28.03 9.02 35.67
C ARG A 46 -27.58 7.61 35.27
N ALA A 47 -26.26 7.53 35.07
CA ALA A 47 -25.31 6.64 35.73
C ALA A 47 -25.52 5.11 35.61
N LEU A 48 -24.64 4.49 34.81
CA LEU A 48 -23.84 3.35 35.25
C LEU A 48 -22.38 3.52 34.77
N VAL A 49 -21.56 3.95 35.72
CA VAL A 49 -20.12 3.68 36.01
C VAL A 49 -19.13 3.43 34.85
N PRO A 50 -17.98 4.13 34.85
CA PRO A 50 -16.92 3.99 33.86
C PRO A 50 -16.00 2.80 34.20
N LEU A 51 -15.67 1.98 33.20
CA LEU A 51 -14.49 1.11 33.24
C LEU A 51 -13.46 1.64 32.25
N SER A 52 -12.76 2.68 32.70
CA SER A 52 -11.38 2.90 32.30
C SER A 52 -10.54 2.80 33.57
N PRO A 53 -9.68 1.78 33.63
CA PRO A 53 -8.32 2.06 34.07
C PRO A 53 -7.34 1.43 33.08
N GLY A 54 -6.21 2.11 32.88
CA GLY A 54 -5.04 1.46 32.32
C GLY A 54 -4.53 2.09 31.04
N ASN A 55 -3.95 3.28 31.22
CA ASN A 55 -2.71 3.62 30.56
C ASN A 55 -1.71 2.46 30.73
N ALA A 56 -1.73 1.50 29.81
CA ALA A 56 -0.72 0.46 29.69
C ALA A 56 0.12 0.82 28.46
N ALA A 57 1.24 1.48 28.77
CA ALA A 57 2.36 1.67 27.87
C ALA A 57 2.54 0.41 27.01
N ARG A 58 2.33 0.53 25.69
CA ARG A 58 2.94 -0.43 24.77
C ARG A 58 4.45 -0.28 24.98
N PRO A 59 5.20 -1.34 25.33
CA PRO A 59 6.64 -1.27 25.28
C PRO A 59 7.01 -0.92 23.84
N GLN A 60 7.56 0.28 23.66
CA GLN A 60 8.44 0.55 22.56
C GLN A 60 9.51 -0.53 22.66
N VAL A 61 9.42 -1.56 21.82
CA VAL A 61 10.52 -2.48 21.62
C VAL A 61 11.59 -1.65 20.95
N ALA A 62 12.46 -1.08 21.78
CA ALA A 62 13.74 -0.53 21.41
C ALA A 62 14.59 -1.70 20.90
N GLY A 63 14.29 -2.16 19.69
CA GLY A 63 15.31 -2.78 18.86
C GLY A 63 16.24 -1.66 18.39
N PRO A 64 17.56 -1.89 18.27
CA PRO A 64 18.45 -0.91 17.67
C PRO A 64 17.95 -0.60 16.26
N GLN A 65 17.29 0.56 16.09
CA GLN A 65 17.13 1.16 14.77
C GLN A 65 18.53 1.44 14.28
N ALA A 66 19.03 0.56 13.42
CA ALA A 66 20.26 0.80 12.70
C ALA A 66 20.10 2.13 11.93
N PRO A 67 20.87 3.17 12.25
CA PRO A 67 20.83 4.42 11.53
C PRO A 67 21.70 4.23 10.29
N GLY A 68 21.13 3.74 9.19
CA GLY A 68 22.00 3.46 8.05
C GLY A 68 21.40 2.63 6.94
N ALA A 69 20.29 3.09 6.39
CA ALA A 69 19.98 3.01 4.95
C ALA A 69 18.53 3.45 4.80
N SER A 70 18.31 4.74 4.56
CA SER A 70 17.09 5.18 3.89
C SER A 70 17.03 4.42 2.56
N ARG A 71 16.32 3.29 2.56
CA ARG A 71 16.04 2.50 1.37
C ARG A 71 15.14 3.39 0.53
N ARG A 72 15.76 4.27 -0.28
CA ARG A 72 15.13 5.46 -0.88
C ARG A 72 13.72 5.13 -1.34
N ASP A 73 12.75 5.59 -0.59
CA ASP A 73 11.37 5.26 -0.87
C ASP A 73 10.95 5.95 -2.16
N PRO A 74 10.41 5.22 -3.14
CA PRO A 74 10.01 5.81 -4.41
C PRO A 74 8.77 6.71 -4.26
N ILE A 75 8.05 6.63 -3.14
CA ILE A 75 6.80 7.36 -2.87
C ILE A 75 7.10 8.84 -2.62
N THR A 76 8.00 9.16 -1.70
CA THR A 76 8.39 10.54 -1.34
C THR A 76 8.84 11.40 -2.53
N PRO A 77 9.77 10.98 -3.40
CA PRO A 77 10.18 11.76 -4.57
C PRO A 77 9.07 11.89 -5.60
N THR A 78 8.16 10.90 -5.70
CA THR A 78 7.00 10.97 -6.60
C THR A 78 6.00 12.01 -6.11
N LEU A 79 5.68 12.03 -4.81
CA LEU A 79 4.80 13.02 -4.20
C LEU A 79 5.39 14.43 -4.29
N MET A 80 6.69 14.59 -4.00
CA MET A 80 7.36 15.89 -4.16
C MET A 80 7.32 16.42 -5.59
N ARG A 81 7.53 15.54 -6.57
CA ARG A 81 7.43 15.91 -7.99
C ARG A 81 6.01 16.36 -8.34
N GLN A 82 5.00 15.63 -7.89
CA GLN A 82 3.60 15.98 -8.12
C GLN A 82 3.22 17.33 -7.51
N PHE A 83 3.59 17.59 -6.24
CA PHE A 83 3.31 18.87 -5.60
C PHE A 83 4.06 20.02 -6.29
N THR A 84 5.31 19.81 -6.68
CA THR A 84 6.08 20.82 -7.41
C THR A 84 5.45 21.15 -8.77
N GLN A 85 5.03 20.12 -9.52
CA GLN A 85 4.44 20.30 -10.86
C GLN A 85 3.04 20.91 -10.82
N LYS A 86 2.20 20.50 -9.86
CA LYS A 86 0.81 20.96 -9.79
C LYS A 86 0.64 22.30 -9.08
N LEU A 87 1.50 22.60 -8.10
CA LEU A 87 1.36 23.80 -7.26
C LEU A 87 2.45 24.85 -7.53
N GLY A 88 3.43 24.56 -8.39
CA GLY A 88 4.47 25.53 -8.75
C GLY A 88 5.31 26.00 -7.55
N LEU A 89 5.64 25.09 -6.64
CA LEU A 89 6.29 25.44 -5.37
C LEU A 89 7.63 26.17 -5.58
N SER A 90 7.79 27.32 -4.91
CA SER A 90 9.07 28.04 -4.81
C SER A 90 10.10 27.26 -4.01
N ALA A 91 11.38 27.64 -4.11
CA ALA A 91 12.47 26.98 -3.39
C ALA A 91 12.27 26.98 -1.86
N GLU A 92 11.83 28.10 -1.30
CA GLU A 92 11.56 28.22 0.14
C GLU A 92 10.39 27.35 0.60
N GLN A 93 9.34 27.27 -0.22
CA GLN A 93 8.18 26.41 0.07
C GLN A 93 8.57 24.93 0.01
N LYS A 94 9.40 24.52 -0.96
CA LYS A 94 9.91 23.14 -1.03
C LYS A 94 10.66 22.76 0.23
N THR A 95 11.48 23.65 0.79
CA THR A 95 12.20 23.39 2.04
C THR A 95 11.24 23.14 3.21
N LYS A 96 10.12 23.88 3.28
CA LYS A 96 9.10 23.71 4.33
C LYS A 96 8.23 22.46 4.12
N VAL A 97 7.91 22.13 2.88
CA VAL A 97 7.01 21.01 2.54
C VAL A 97 7.73 19.67 2.59
N ARG A 98 9.04 19.64 2.31
CA ARG A 98 9.85 18.42 2.31
C ARG A 98 9.70 17.56 3.59
N PRO A 99 9.90 18.08 4.82
CA PRO A 99 9.77 17.25 6.03
C PRO A 99 8.34 16.72 6.25
N ILE A 100 7.32 17.41 5.75
CA ILE A 100 5.92 16.96 5.82
C ILE A 100 5.73 15.73 4.93
N VAL A 101 6.26 15.79 3.70
CA VAL A 101 6.11 14.69 2.74
C VAL A 101 7.02 13.51 3.05
N GLU A 102 8.19 13.75 3.64
CA GLU A 102 9.03 12.67 4.19
C GLU A 102 8.29 11.90 5.28
N ARG A 103 7.74 12.59 6.29
CA ARG A 103 6.93 11.96 7.35
C ARG A 103 5.73 11.19 6.79
N ALA A 104 4.97 11.81 5.89
CA ALA A 104 3.82 11.15 5.26
C ALA A 104 4.22 9.93 4.43
N GLY A 105 5.38 9.97 3.77
CA GLY A 105 5.94 8.85 3.03
C GLY A 105 6.22 7.65 3.93
N GLU A 106 6.85 7.89 5.09
CA GLU A 106 7.11 6.85 6.10
C GLU A 106 5.82 6.20 6.63
N ASP A 107 4.80 7.01 6.93
CA ASP A 107 3.50 6.51 7.40
C ASP A 107 2.80 5.66 6.33
N LEU A 108 2.81 6.09 5.07
CA LEU A 108 2.24 5.32 3.96
C LEU A 108 2.94 3.97 3.77
N LEU A 109 4.25 3.92 3.97
CA LEU A 109 5.01 2.67 3.88
C LEU A 109 4.66 1.71 5.00
N ARG A 110 4.52 2.22 6.22
CA ARG A 110 4.10 1.42 7.38
C ARG A 110 2.73 0.80 7.11
N ILE A 111 1.76 1.61 6.70
CA ILE A 111 0.40 1.15 6.35
C ILE A 111 0.47 0.09 5.25
N ARG A 112 1.28 0.31 4.21
CA ARG A 112 1.42 -0.66 3.12
C ARG A 112 2.00 -1.98 3.60
N GLN A 113 3.02 -1.96 4.45
CA GLN A 113 3.63 -3.19 4.98
C GLN A 113 2.66 -3.98 5.85
N GLU A 114 1.95 -3.30 6.75
CA GLU A 114 0.92 -3.89 7.61
C GLU A 114 -0.21 -4.49 6.76
N SER A 115 -0.74 -3.71 5.82
CA SER A 115 -1.80 -4.14 4.92
C SER A 115 -1.40 -5.34 4.06
N LEU A 116 -0.14 -5.42 3.59
CA LEU A 116 0.35 -6.57 2.82
C LEU A 116 0.38 -7.84 3.68
N ALA A 117 0.85 -7.74 4.93
CA ALA A 117 0.89 -8.89 5.83
C ALA A 117 -0.52 -9.39 6.18
N ASP A 118 -1.45 -8.47 6.44
CA ASP A 118 -2.82 -8.82 6.75
C ASP A 118 -3.56 -9.39 5.53
N THR A 119 -3.32 -8.83 4.34
CA THR A 119 -3.85 -9.38 3.09
C THR A 119 -3.38 -10.81 2.89
N ALA A 120 -2.09 -11.10 3.07
CA ALA A 120 -1.55 -12.45 2.94
C ALA A 120 -2.24 -13.44 3.89
N ARG A 121 -2.40 -13.06 5.17
CA ARG A 121 -3.08 -13.89 6.17
C ARG A 121 -4.54 -14.17 5.81
N VAL A 122 -5.28 -13.16 5.37
CA VAL A 122 -6.68 -13.31 4.96
C VAL A 122 -6.79 -14.20 3.73
N THR A 123 -5.90 -14.02 2.76
CA THR A 123 -5.85 -14.84 1.55
C THR A 123 -5.51 -16.30 1.86
N ASP A 124 -4.56 -16.58 2.75
CA ASP A 124 -4.22 -17.94 3.14
C ASP A 124 -5.41 -18.65 3.81
N ARG A 125 -6.11 -17.97 4.73
CA ARG A 125 -7.32 -18.51 5.36
C ARG A 125 -8.42 -18.78 4.33
N LEU A 126 -8.65 -17.83 3.42
CA LEU A 126 -9.61 -17.99 2.33
C LEU A 126 -9.30 -19.26 1.51
N TYR A 127 -8.04 -19.50 1.16
CA TYR A 127 -7.66 -20.70 0.41
C TYR A 127 -7.96 -21.98 1.19
N VAL A 128 -7.67 -22.01 2.49
CA VAL A 128 -7.97 -23.16 3.36
C VAL A 128 -9.49 -23.42 3.39
N ASP A 129 -10.27 -22.39 3.69
CA ASP A 129 -11.73 -22.49 3.84
C ASP A 129 -12.39 -22.92 2.53
N VAL A 130 -11.96 -22.34 1.40
CA VAL A 130 -12.43 -22.73 0.07
C VAL A 130 -12.04 -24.17 -0.23
N SER A 131 -10.80 -24.60 0.05
CA SER A 131 -10.36 -25.97 -0.23
C SER A 131 -11.19 -27.02 0.52
N ALA A 132 -11.69 -26.70 1.71
CA ALA A 132 -12.47 -27.62 2.55
C ALA A 132 -13.82 -27.99 1.93
N VAL A 133 -14.41 -27.09 1.13
CA VAL A 133 -15.72 -27.31 0.48
C VAL A 133 -15.62 -27.82 -0.96
N LEU A 134 -14.40 -27.93 -1.50
CA LEU A 134 -14.16 -28.34 -2.88
C LEU A 134 -13.99 -29.86 -3.04
N THR A 135 -14.45 -30.37 -4.18
CA THR A 135 -14.13 -31.74 -4.60
C THR A 135 -12.62 -31.91 -4.84
N PRO A 136 -12.05 -33.13 -4.78
CA PRO A 136 -10.62 -33.36 -5.04
C PRO A 136 -10.14 -32.76 -6.38
N LYS A 137 -10.91 -32.96 -7.46
CA LYS A 137 -10.57 -32.40 -8.78
C LYS A 137 -10.56 -30.87 -8.79
N GLN A 138 -11.47 -30.22 -8.08
CA GLN A 138 -11.51 -28.76 -7.98
C GLN A 138 -10.37 -28.20 -7.11
N ARG A 139 -9.91 -28.95 -6.10
CA ARG A 139 -8.74 -28.57 -5.30
C ARG A 139 -7.46 -28.55 -6.13
N GLU A 140 -7.28 -29.50 -7.04
CA GLU A 140 -6.16 -29.50 -7.98
C GLU A 140 -6.14 -28.25 -8.87
N GLU A 141 -7.32 -27.81 -9.36
CA GLU A 141 -7.42 -26.57 -10.13
C GLU A 141 -7.14 -25.32 -9.28
N LEU A 142 -7.61 -25.28 -8.03
CA LEU A 142 -7.31 -24.18 -7.10
C LEU A 142 -5.79 -24.06 -6.84
N GLU A 143 -5.11 -25.18 -6.65
CA GLU A 143 -3.65 -25.22 -6.47
C GLU A 143 -2.89 -24.72 -7.72
N LYS A 144 -3.37 -25.05 -8.92
CA LYS A 144 -2.80 -24.50 -10.16
C LYS A 144 -2.96 -22.98 -10.21
N ILE A 145 -4.15 -22.46 -9.89
CA ILE A 145 -4.42 -21.02 -9.87
C ILE A 145 -3.52 -20.31 -8.84
N ARG A 146 -3.33 -20.92 -7.66
CA ARG A 146 -2.45 -20.40 -6.62
C ARG A 146 -1.01 -20.28 -7.11
N ARG A 147 -0.44 -21.36 -7.64
CA ARG A 147 0.94 -21.38 -8.19
C ARG A 147 1.11 -20.37 -9.32
N GLN A 148 0.15 -20.29 -10.24
CA GLN A 148 0.21 -19.31 -11.33
C GLN A 148 0.22 -17.87 -10.82
N THR A 149 -0.60 -17.57 -9.80
CA THR A 149 -0.61 -16.25 -9.16
C THR A 149 0.74 -15.95 -8.51
N GLU A 150 1.28 -16.88 -7.74
CA GLU A 150 2.58 -16.75 -7.07
C GLU A 150 3.72 -16.54 -8.08
N ASP A 151 3.76 -17.33 -9.14
CA ASP A 151 4.75 -17.23 -10.21
C ASP A 151 4.67 -15.88 -10.94
N ARG A 152 3.46 -15.40 -11.23
CA ARG A 152 3.25 -14.08 -11.84
C ARG A 152 3.79 -12.98 -10.95
N VAL A 153 3.46 -13.01 -9.65
CA VAL A 153 3.94 -12.02 -8.69
C VAL A 153 5.46 -12.08 -8.56
N GLN A 154 6.06 -13.27 -8.52
CA GLN A 154 7.51 -13.43 -8.43
C GLN A 154 8.22 -12.97 -9.71
N ALA A 155 7.69 -13.32 -10.88
CA ALA A 155 8.23 -12.89 -12.16
C ALA A 155 8.17 -11.36 -12.30
N GLU A 156 7.06 -10.73 -11.91
CA GLU A 156 6.94 -9.27 -11.93
C GLU A 156 7.92 -8.62 -10.94
N ARG A 157 8.07 -9.18 -9.73
CA ARG A 157 9.06 -8.69 -8.75
C ARG A 157 10.48 -8.78 -9.30
N LYS A 158 10.87 -9.92 -9.89
CA LYS A 158 12.18 -10.10 -10.51
C LYS A 158 12.40 -9.08 -11.63
N ARG A 159 11.46 -8.95 -12.57
CA ARG A 159 11.51 -7.96 -13.65
C ARG A 159 11.67 -6.53 -13.14
N ARG A 160 10.96 -6.15 -12.08
CA ARG A 160 11.07 -4.81 -11.47
C ARG A 160 12.46 -4.58 -10.87
N VAL A 161 13.02 -5.57 -10.18
CA VAL A 161 14.38 -5.48 -9.60
C VAL A 161 15.43 -5.39 -10.69
N GLU A 162 15.32 -6.22 -11.74
CA GLU A 162 16.21 -6.19 -12.90
C GLU A 162 16.13 -4.82 -13.62
N ALA A 163 14.94 -4.29 -13.85
CA ALA A 163 14.76 -2.97 -14.45
C ALA A 163 15.42 -1.85 -13.63
N ILE A 164 15.27 -1.88 -12.29
CA ILE A 164 15.93 -0.92 -11.40
C ILE A 164 17.46 -1.07 -11.46
N ALA A 165 17.96 -2.30 -11.53
CA ALA A 165 19.40 -2.57 -11.64
C ALA A 165 19.98 -2.06 -12.96
N VAL A 166 19.27 -2.27 -14.08
CA VAL A 166 19.65 -1.75 -15.40
C VAL A 166 19.64 -0.23 -15.41
N GLU A 167 18.61 0.42 -14.86
CA GLU A 167 18.56 1.88 -14.76
C GLU A 167 19.73 2.43 -13.92
N ALA A 168 20.05 1.76 -12.81
CA ALA A 168 21.18 2.14 -11.96
C ALA A 168 22.53 1.99 -12.67
N ALA A 169 22.72 0.91 -13.44
CA ALA A 169 23.93 0.68 -14.23
C ALA A 169 24.10 1.75 -15.32
N ASN A 170 23.03 2.05 -16.07
CA ASN A 170 23.04 3.11 -17.09
C ASN A 170 23.37 4.48 -16.48
N ARG A 171 22.80 4.79 -15.31
CA ARG A 171 23.10 6.04 -14.59
C ARG A 171 24.55 6.09 -14.09
N ALA A 172 25.14 4.96 -13.72
CA ALA A 172 26.55 4.88 -13.32
C ALA A 172 27.48 5.11 -14.53
N ALA A 173 27.19 4.49 -15.67
CA ALA A 173 27.93 4.66 -16.91
C ALA A 173 27.93 6.13 -17.41
N ALA A 174 26.76 6.79 -17.40
CA ALA A 174 26.65 8.20 -17.77
C ALA A 174 27.50 9.12 -16.86
N LYS A 175 27.55 8.83 -15.55
CA LYS A 175 28.38 9.59 -14.61
C LYS A 175 29.88 9.38 -14.81
N SER A 176 30.32 8.20 -15.26
CA SER A 176 31.73 7.96 -15.56
C SER A 176 32.18 8.69 -16.82
N GLU A 177 31.35 8.75 -17.85
CA GLU A 177 31.64 9.51 -19.08
C GLU A 177 31.73 11.02 -18.80
N GLU A 178 30.83 11.57 -17.99
CA GLU A 178 30.85 12.99 -17.58
C GLU A 178 32.11 13.33 -16.75
N ARG A 179 32.61 12.40 -15.93
CA ARG A 179 33.89 12.57 -15.19
C ARG A 179 35.12 12.53 -16.08
N LEU A 180 35.09 11.79 -17.19
CA LEU A 180 36.18 11.71 -18.16
C LEU A 180 36.21 12.92 -19.10
N ALA A 181 35.07 13.57 -19.34
CA ALA A 181 34.93 14.74 -20.18
C ALA A 181 35.18 16.09 -19.47
N ALA A 182 35.41 16.09 -18.15
CA ALA A 182 35.71 17.31 -17.40
C ALA A 182 37.09 17.87 -17.82
N PRO A 183 37.19 19.13 -18.28
CA PRO A 183 38.46 19.70 -18.73
C PRO A 183 39.45 19.79 -17.56
N LYS A 184 40.68 19.30 -17.78
CA LYS A 184 41.82 19.53 -16.87
C LYS A 184 41.93 21.04 -16.61
N ALA A 185 41.71 21.46 -15.37
CA ALA A 185 41.97 22.82 -14.94
C ALA A 185 43.42 23.21 -15.30
N PRO A 186 43.67 24.43 -15.80
CA PRO A 186 45.04 24.90 -16.03
C PRO A 186 45.76 24.97 -14.68
N ALA A 187 46.94 24.34 -14.62
CA ALA A 187 47.82 24.37 -13.45
C ALA A 187 48.29 25.81 -13.16
N PRO A 188 48.52 26.17 -11.89
CA PRO A 188 48.96 27.51 -11.48
C PRO A 188 50.37 27.86 -11.99
#